data_AF-A0A532BW89-F1
#
_entry.id   AF-A0A532BW89-F1
#
_cell.length_a   1.000
_cell.length_b   1.000
_cell.length_c   1.000
_cell.angle_alpha   90.00
_cell.angle_beta   90.00
_cell.angle_gamma   90.00
#
_symmetry.space_group_name_H-M   'P 1'
#
loop_
_entity.id
_entity.type
_entity.pdbx_description
1 polymer ?
#
loop_
_entity_poly.entity_id
_entity_poly.type
_entity_poly.pdbx_seq_one_letter_code
_entity_poly.pdbx_strand_id
1 'polypeptide(L)'
;MHGVGKRIGEHVAPFYELHLGGRVNGTAKIGQMVVKLPAKSVSAAITHLIDVYRRDRLSGEGLPAFIDRVGKVKLKDELIPYTIVPSFQDDSTFYYDWEGEAEFVLEDLGPGECAGGALEMIENGILEADQELYQAKLLVDNHQYSVSVNKSYRAVLAAAKALLVTEGLEPSTDAETFIEFDSRIAQKGIVPLLYRELRNRVGDLGPKDTTGESARDKMAFAKGFVDACRAATEQMGKDLKLASADKAAAVTTNAPSEVKPVAVSVAAPAASSAPVYDLRGVACPMNYVKTKLKLEMMDAGERLEVWLDAGEPIKNVPMSLKNDGHLLLIQEPLEAAADHYRILVEKVE
;
A
#
# COMPACT_ATOMS: atom_id res chain seq x y z
N MET A 1 16.13 -8.58 -9.84
CA MET A 1 16.08 -7.11 -9.65
C MET A 1 14.62 -6.71 -9.71
N HIS A 2 14.21 -5.66 -9.02
CA HIS A 2 12.87 -5.10 -9.18
C HIS A 2 12.99 -3.57 -9.35
N GLY A 3 12.07 -2.98 -10.11
CA GLY A 3 12.08 -1.56 -10.46
C GLY A 3 11.58 -0.68 -9.32
N VAL A 4 12.15 0.51 -9.19
CA VAL A 4 11.74 1.54 -8.22
C VAL A 4 11.97 2.93 -8.82
N GLY A 5 11.14 3.91 -8.46
CA GLY A 5 11.41 5.32 -8.77
C GLY A 5 12.26 5.99 -7.68
N LYS A 6 13.18 6.87 -8.05
CA LYS A 6 13.94 7.69 -7.10
C LYS A 6 13.81 9.16 -7.44
N ARG A 7 13.34 9.96 -6.47
CA ARG A 7 13.24 11.42 -6.61
C ARG A 7 14.62 12.07 -6.42
N ILE A 8 15.01 12.95 -7.35
CA ILE A 8 16.26 13.70 -7.34
C ILE A 8 15.92 15.15 -7.73
N GLY A 9 15.83 16.03 -6.73
CA GLY A 9 15.29 17.37 -6.93
C GLY A 9 13.80 17.31 -7.30
N GLU A 10 13.43 18.04 -8.35
CA GLU A 10 12.06 18.10 -8.88
C GLU A 10 11.73 16.92 -9.83
N HIS A 11 12.72 16.11 -10.20
CA HIS A 11 12.60 15.05 -11.19
C HIS A 11 12.59 13.67 -10.53
N VAL A 12 12.01 12.68 -11.22
CA VAL A 12 12.06 11.27 -10.81
C VAL A 12 12.87 10.48 -11.83
N ALA A 13 13.77 9.64 -11.36
CA ALA A 13 14.59 8.78 -12.21
C ALA A 13 14.22 7.30 -12.00
N PRO A 14 14.24 6.48 -13.07
CA PRO A 14 14.01 5.04 -12.99
C PRO A 14 15.23 4.33 -12.41
N PHE A 15 15.01 3.47 -11.42
CA PHE A 15 16.03 2.70 -10.71
C PHE A 15 15.64 1.23 -10.61
N TYR A 16 16.63 0.38 -10.34
CA TYR A 16 16.46 -1.03 -10.00
C TYR A 16 17.17 -1.36 -8.70
N GLU A 17 16.53 -2.17 -7.86
CA GLU A 17 17.18 -2.77 -6.69
C GLU A 17 17.88 -4.08 -7.07
N LEU A 18 19.20 -4.11 -6.89
CA LEU A 18 20.02 -5.30 -7.12
C LEU A 18 20.12 -6.13 -5.83
N HIS A 19 19.68 -7.38 -5.93
CA HIS A 19 19.71 -8.36 -4.85
C HIS A 19 20.75 -9.44 -5.17
N LEU A 20 21.60 -9.79 -4.20
CA LEU A 20 22.63 -10.83 -4.36
C LEU A 20 22.53 -11.91 -3.28
N GLY A 21 23.05 -13.10 -3.61
CA GLY A 21 23.19 -14.24 -2.69
C GLY A 21 21.99 -15.19 -2.63
N GLY A 22 21.02 -15.02 -3.53
CA GLY A 22 19.90 -15.94 -3.68
C GLY A 22 20.32 -17.29 -4.26
N ARG A 23 19.77 -18.40 -3.74
CA ARG A 23 19.97 -19.74 -4.31
C ARG A 23 18.77 -20.64 -4.08
N VAL A 24 18.53 -21.55 -5.02
CA VAL A 24 17.47 -22.58 -4.95
C VAL A 24 18.04 -23.99 -4.82
N ASN A 25 19.29 -24.21 -5.25
CA ASN A 25 19.96 -25.51 -5.15
C ASN A 25 20.62 -25.65 -3.78
N GLY A 26 20.26 -26.70 -3.02
CA GLY A 26 20.71 -26.93 -1.65
C GLY A 26 19.82 -26.22 -0.63
N THR A 27 20.41 -25.54 0.36
CA THR A 27 19.64 -24.71 1.30
C THR A 27 19.17 -23.44 0.59
N ALA A 28 17.86 -23.33 0.38
CA ALA A 28 17.26 -22.15 -0.22
C ALA A 28 17.61 -20.89 0.58
N LYS A 29 18.01 -19.84 -0.12
CA LYS A 29 18.37 -18.55 0.47
C LYS A 29 17.79 -17.44 -0.39
N ILE A 30 17.09 -16.50 0.24
CA ILE A 30 16.54 -15.33 -0.44
C ILE A 30 17.67 -14.35 -0.75
N GLY A 31 17.68 -13.83 -1.98
CA GLY A 31 18.61 -12.78 -2.39
C GLY A 31 18.33 -11.50 -1.61
N GLN A 32 19.40 -10.87 -1.12
CA GLN A 32 19.31 -9.72 -0.22
C GLN A 32 19.65 -8.46 -0.99
N MET A 33 18.92 -7.37 -0.77
CA MET A 33 19.19 -6.06 -1.36
C MET A 33 20.62 -5.61 -1.07
N VAL A 34 21.37 -5.21 -2.10
CA VAL A 34 22.76 -4.75 -2.00
C VAL A 34 22.89 -3.28 -2.38
N VAL A 35 22.31 -2.89 -3.51
CA VAL A 35 22.46 -1.54 -4.06
C VAL A 35 21.29 -1.16 -4.96
N LYS A 36 20.99 0.14 -5.06
CA LYS A 36 20.05 0.69 -6.05
C LYS A 36 20.84 1.27 -7.22
N LEU A 37 20.49 0.90 -8.44
CA LEU A 37 21.17 1.30 -9.66
C LEU A 37 20.22 2.09 -10.55
N PRO A 38 20.65 3.21 -11.16
CA PRO A 38 19.88 3.88 -12.20
C PRO A 38 19.67 2.94 -13.38
N ALA A 39 18.50 2.97 -14.02
CA ALA A 39 18.16 2.07 -15.12
C ALA A 39 19.21 2.08 -16.25
N LYS A 40 19.75 3.25 -16.57
CA LYS A 40 20.80 3.43 -17.59
C LYS A 40 22.15 2.79 -17.21
N SER A 41 22.42 2.62 -15.92
CA SER A 41 23.69 2.06 -15.43
C SER A 41 23.64 0.55 -15.16
N VAL A 42 22.46 -0.08 -15.20
CA VAL A 42 22.27 -1.50 -14.85
C VAL A 42 23.14 -2.41 -15.71
N SER A 43 23.15 -2.21 -17.04
CA SER A 43 23.94 -3.03 -17.96
C SER A 43 25.43 -3.01 -17.62
N ALA A 44 25.99 -1.80 -17.44
CA ALA A 44 27.38 -1.60 -17.09
C ALA A 44 27.73 -2.18 -15.71
N ALA A 45 26.83 -2.04 -14.73
CA ALA A 45 27.01 -2.58 -13.37
C ALA A 45 27.03 -4.12 -13.36
N ILE A 46 26.14 -4.77 -14.12
CA ILE A 46 26.10 -6.23 -14.23
C ILE A 46 27.35 -6.76 -14.95
N THR A 47 27.80 -6.10 -16.01
CA THR A 47 29.05 -6.45 -16.70
C THR A 47 30.23 -6.36 -15.74
N HIS A 48 30.35 -5.27 -14.98
CA HIS A 48 31.41 -5.13 -13.97
C HIS A 48 31.37 -6.23 -12.91
N LEU A 49 30.19 -6.59 -12.42
CA LEU A 49 30.04 -7.66 -11.43
C LEU A 49 30.49 -9.03 -11.98
N ILE A 50 30.23 -9.30 -13.27
CA ILE A 50 30.73 -10.50 -13.95
C ILE A 50 32.26 -10.46 -14.05
N ASP A 51 32.84 -9.31 -14.35
CA ASP A 51 34.30 -9.15 -14.45
C ASP A 51 34.97 -9.32 -13.08
N VAL A 52 34.41 -8.74 -12.02
CA VAL A 52 34.84 -8.96 -10.62
C VAL A 52 34.79 -10.45 -10.27
N TYR A 53 33.70 -11.15 -10.62
CA TYR A 53 33.60 -12.59 -10.40
C TYR A 53 34.68 -13.36 -11.18
N ARG A 54 34.90 -13.04 -12.46
CA ARG A 54 35.92 -13.72 -13.27
C ARG A 54 37.34 -13.48 -12.77
N ARG A 55 37.62 -12.27 -12.28
CA ARG A 55 38.92 -11.83 -11.74
C ARG A 55 39.24 -12.51 -10.41
N ASP A 56 38.26 -12.58 -9.50
CA ASP A 56 38.50 -12.90 -8.09
C ASP A 56 38.01 -14.30 -7.67
N ARG A 57 37.38 -15.06 -8.59
CA ARG A 57 36.95 -16.45 -8.30
C ARG A 57 38.13 -17.40 -8.13
N LEU A 58 37.97 -18.35 -7.22
CA LEU A 58 38.90 -19.47 -7.06
C LEU A 58 38.62 -20.55 -8.13
N SER A 59 39.59 -21.44 -8.35
CA SER A 59 39.43 -22.54 -9.30
C SER A 59 38.27 -23.45 -8.89
N GLY A 60 37.32 -23.67 -9.82
CA GLY A 60 36.11 -24.46 -9.57
C GLY A 60 35.04 -23.76 -8.71
N GLU A 61 35.25 -22.51 -8.31
CA GLU A 61 34.28 -21.76 -7.51
C GLU A 61 33.11 -21.27 -8.36
N GLY A 62 31.90 -21.60 -7.92
CA GLY A 62 30.66 -21.08 -8.49
C GLY A 62 30.25 -19.73 -7.89
N LEU A 63 29.40 -18.99 -8.60
CA LEU A 63 28.95 -17.65 -8.21
C LEU A 63 28.34 -17.57 -6.79
N PRO A 64 27.49 -18.52 -6.32
CA PRO A 64 26.95 -18.46 -4.96
C PRO A 64 28.03 -18.54 -3.87
N ALA A 65 29.02 -19.43 -4.06
CA ALA A 65 30.14 -19.59 -3.13
C ALA A 65 31.04 -18.36 -3.12
N PHE A 66 31.29 -17.79 -4.30
CA PHE A 66 32.01 -16.53 -4.44
C PHE A 66 31.34 -15.38 -3.69
N ILE A 67 30.02 -15.20 -3.84
CA ILE A 67 29.26 -14.14 -3.17
C ILE A 67 29.30 -14.32 -1.64
N ASP A 68 29.17 -15.55 -1.14
CA ASP A 68 29.28 -15.82 0.30
C ASP A 68 30.69 -15.51 0.85
N ARG A 69 31.74 -15.86 0.10
CA ARG A 69 33.14 -15.67 0.50
C ARG A 69 33.57 -14.20 0.46
N VAL A 70 33.30 -13.51 -0.64
CA VAL A 70 33.69 -12.10 -0.83
C VAL A 70 32.84 -11.20 0.08
N GLY A 71 31.57 -11.56 0.25
CA GLY A 71 30.63 -10.81 1.06
C GLY A 71 30.04 -9.62 0.33
N LYS A 72 28.83 -9.26 0.73
CA LYS A 72 28.01 -8.23 0.04
C LYS A 72 28.60 -6.83 0.16
N VAL A 73 29.30 -6.51 1.24
CA VAL A 73 29.88 -5.18 1.45
C VAL A 73 30.91 -4.86 0.38
N LYS A 74 31.85 -5.79 0.13
CA LYS A 74 32.86 -5.60 -0.93
C LYS A 74 32.23 -5.52 -2.32
N LEU A 75 31.24 -6.37 -2.60
CA LEU A 75 30.52 -6.32 -3.88
C LEU A 75 29.72 -5.03 -4.04
N LYS A 76 29.19 -4.47 -2.95
CA LYS A 76 28.55 -3.15 -2.96
C LYS A 76 29.57 -2.07 -3.30
N ASP A 77 30.76 -2.11 -2.70
CA ASP A 77 31.82 -1.12 -2.95
C ASP A 77 32.23 -1.07 -4.42
N GLU A 78 32.36 -2.24 -5.07
CA GLU A 78 32.60 -2.37 -6.52
C GLU A 78 31.49 -1.74 -7.38
N LEU A 79 30.27 -1.65 -6.82
CA LEU A 79 29.10 -1.13 -7.53
C LEU A 79 28.82 0.34 -7.26
N ILE A 80 29.45 0.96 -6.26
CA ILE A 80 29.28 2.38 -5.91
C ILE A 80 29.41 3.31 -7.14
N PRO A 81 30.41 3.16 -8.03
CA PRO A 81 30.55 4.04 -9.19
C PRO A 81 29.33 4.04 -10.11
N TYR A 82 28.58 2.93 -10.16
CA TYR A 82 27.39 2.78 -11.00
C TYR A 82 26.11 3.28 -10.33
N THR A 83 26.19 3.80 -9.11
CA THR A 83 25.04 4.37 -8.38
C THR A 83 24.86 5.86 -8.61
N ILE A 84 25.86 6.49 -9.23
CA ILE A 84 25.94 7.93 -9.39
C ILE A 84 24.99 8.36 -10.50
N VAL A 85 24.14 9.33 -10.20
CA VAL A 85 23.23 9.97 -11.16
C VAL A 85 23.61 11.44 -11.29
N PRO A 86 23.90 11.93 -12.51
CA PRO A 86 24.08 13.35 -12.76
C PRO A 86 22.81 14.17 -12.46
N SER A 87 22.95 15.48 -12.29
CA SER A 87 21.75 16.34 -12.23
C SER A 87 21.01 16.31 -13.57
N PHE A 88 19.72 16.63 -13.56
CA PHE A 88 18.92 16.70 -14.81
C PHE A 88 19.53 17.67 -15.83
N GLN A 89 20.17 18.75 -15.37
CA GLN A 89 20.83 19.73 -16.24
C GLN A 89 22.11 19.18 -16.88
N ASP A 90 22.84 18.32 -16.16
CA ASP A 90 24.10 17.74 -16.64
C ASP A 90 23.85 16.58 -17.62
N ASP A 91 22.91 15.69 -17.27
CA ASP A 91 22.50 14.58 -18.13
C ASP A 91 21.05 14.18 -17.83
N SER A 92 20.14 14.69 -18.65
CA SER A 92 18.71 14.39 -18.52
C SER A 92 18.38 12.94 -18.88
N THR A 93 19.24 12.22 -19.62
CA THR A 93 18.91 10.86 -20.11
C THR A 93 18.71 9.85 -18.98
N PHE A 94 19.26 10.11 -17.79
CA PHE A 94 19.06 9.30 -16.59
C PHE A 94 17.64 9.39 -16.02
N TYR A 95 16.84 10.36 -16.46
CA TYR A 95 15.47 10.61 -16.03
C TYR A 95 14.45 10.11 -17.06
N TYR A 96 14.90 9.40 -18.08
CA TYR A 96 14.06 8.73 -19.08
C TYR A 96 14.33 7.23 -19.02
N ASP A 97 13.31 6.42 -19.27
CA ASP A 97 13.53 4.98 -19.43
C ASP A 97 14.28 4.66 -20.75
N TRP A 98 14.68 3.42 -20.97
CA TRP A 98 15.37 2.98 -22.19
C TRP A 98 14.58 3.24 -23.46
N GLU A 99 13.26 3.13 -23.40
CA GLU A 99 12.34 3.34 -24.53
C GLU A 99 11.37 4.51 -24.28
N GLY A 100 11.57 5.27 -23.21
CA GLY A 100 10.69 6.39 -22.84
C GLY A 100 10.95 7.64 -23.67
N GLU A 101 9.91 8.16 -24.33
CA GLU A 101 9.95 9.45 -25.03
C GLU A 101 9.61 10.64 -24.10
N ALA A 102 9.09 10.37 -22.91
CA ALA A 102 8.76 11.33 -21.87
C ALA A 102 9.61 11.11 -20.61
N GLU A 103 9.72 12.15 -19.78
CA GLU A 103 10.40 12.06 -18.49
C GLU A 103 9.71 10.99 -17.63
N PHE A 104 10.51 10.19 -16.93
CA PHE A 104 10.03 9.14 -16.07
C PHE A 104 9.22 9.73 -14.92
N VAL A 105 7.92 9.47 -14.93
CA VAL A 105 7.03 9.77 -13.82
C VAL A 105 6.62 8.46 -13.15
N LEU A 106 6.52 8.48 -11.82
CA LEU A 106 5.95 7.34 -11.08
C LEU A 106 4.45 7.14 -11.38
N GLU A 107 3.81 8.13 -12.00
CA GLU A 107 2.39 8.16 -12.36
C GLU A 107 2.06 7.31 -13.59
N ASP A 108 3.05 7.00 -14.46
CA ASP A 108 2.89 6.12 -15.63
C ASP A 108 2.96 4.63 -15.29
N LEU A 109 3.31 4.28 -14.05
CA LEU A 109 2.95 2.96 -13.53
C LEU A 109 1.43 2.97 -13.35
N GLY A 110 0.73 2.39 -14.32
CA GLY A 110 -0.69 2.12 -14.19
C GLY A 110 -0.99 1.48 -12.83
N PRO A 111 -2.18 1.73 -12.26
CA PRO A 111 -2.52 1.43 -10.86
C PRO A 111 -2.44 -0.05 -10.43
N GLY A 112 -1.92 -0.96 -11.27
CA GLY A 112 -1.85 -2.40 -11.03
C GLY A 112 -0.45 -3.03 -10.94
N GLU A 113 0.67 -2.31 -11.16
CA GLU A 113 2.00 -2.97 -11.14
C GLU A 113 2.77 -2.84 -9.80
N CYS A 114 2.33 -1.96 -8.90
CA CYS A 114 2.85 -1.87 -7.52
C CYS A 114 1.85 -1.32 -6.49
N ALA A 115 0.68 -0.85 -6.91
CA ALA A 115 -0.41 -0.51 -6.02
C ALA A 115 -1.35 -1.71 -5.97
N GLY A 116 -1.09 -2.61 -5.03
CA GLY A 116 -2.20 -3.44 -4.57
C GLY A 116 -3.35 -2.52 -4.17
N GLY A 117 -4.58 -2.93 -4.43
CA GLY A 117 -5.75 -2.17 -3.99
C GLY A 117 -5.63 -1.81 -2.50
N ALA A 118 -6.40 -0.82 -2.02
CA ALA A 118 -6.30 -0.39 -0.63
C ALA A 118 -6.51 -1.56 0.36
N LEU A 119 -7.23 -2.62 -0.04
CA LEU A 119 -7.25 -3.92 0.66
C LEU A 119 -5.87 -4.62 0.75
N GLU A 120 -5.16 -4.76 -0.36
CA GLU A 120 -3.84 -5.38 -0.38
C GLU A 120 -2.82 -4.56 0.41
N MET A 121 -2.93 -3.23 0.41
CA MET A 121 -2.10 -2.36 1.24
C MET A 121 -2.31 -2.62 2.74
N ILE A 122 -3.57 -2.83 3.15
CA ILE A 122 -3.91 -3.21 4.53
C ILE A 122 -3.33 -4.59 4.86
N GLU A 123 -3.56 -5.58 4.00
CA GLU A 123 -3.07 -6.96 4.20
C GLU A 123 -1.53 -7.01 4.26
N ASN A 124 -0.85 -6.33 3.35
CA ASN A 124 0.60 -6.23 3.31
C ASN A 124 1.16 -5.54 4.56
N GLY A 125 0.52 -4.47 5.04
CA GLY A 125 0.93 -3.79 6.27
C GLY A 125 0.79 -4.69 7.52
N ILE A 126 -0.26 -5.50 7.60
CA ILE A 126 -0.41 -6.50 8.68
C ILE A 126 0.62 -7.62 8.54
N LEU A 127 0.87 -8.09 7.31
CA LEU A 127 1.89 -9.11 7.05
C LEU A 127 3.31 -8.62 7.41
N GLU A 128 3.65 -7.37 7.09
CA GLU A 128 4.91 -6.74 7.49
C GLU A 128 5.03 -6.70 9.02
N ALA A 129 3.95 -6.35 9.72
CA ALA A 129 3.93 -6.33 11.18
C ALA A 129 4.21 -7.71 11.79
N ASP A 130 3.65 -8.78 11.22
CA ASP A 130 3.91 -10.16 11.63
C ASP A 130 5.36 -10.58 11.43
N GLN A 131 5.95 -10.20 10.28
CA GLN A 131 7.35 -10.49 10.00
C GLN A 131 8.27 -9.81 11.00
N GLU A 132 8.01 -8.54 11.32
CA GLU A 132 8.77 -7.80 12.33
C GLU A 132 8.64 -8.43 13.73
N LEU A 133 7.44 -8.90 14.13
CA LEU A 133 7.25 -9.66 15.38
C LEU A 133 8.02 -10.98 15.41
N TYR A 134 8.03 -11.72 14.29
CA TYR A 134 8.77 -12.96 14.19
C TYR A 134 10.28 -12.71 14.37
N GLN A 135 10.82 -11.67 13.72
CA GLN A 135 12.22 -11.25 13.92
C GLN A 135 12.47 -10.80 15.36
N ALA A 136 11.56 -10.04 15.96
CA ALA A 136 11.67 -9.63 17.36
C ALA A 136 11.81 -10.83 18.30
N LYS A 137 11.02 -11.88 18.08
CA LYS A 137 11.07 -13.12 18.87
C LYS A 137 12.41 -13.82 18.75
N LEU A 138 12.91 -14.03 17.53
CA LEU A 138 14.22 -14.64 17.30
C LEU A 138 15.36 -13.86 17.97
N LEU A 139 15.24 -12.53 18.03
CA LEU A 139 16.22 -11.66 18.68
C LEU A 139 16.16 -11.77 20.21
N VAL A 140 14.97 -11.93 20.81
CA VAL A 140 14.85 -12.22 22.26
C VAL A 140 15.55 -13.54 22.60
N ASP A 141 15.30 -14.60 21.82
CA ASP A 141 15.87 -15.93 22.04
C ASP A 141 17.41 -15.91 21.95
N ASN A 142 17.94 -15.05 21.07
CA ASN A 142 19.38 -14.81 20.90
C ASN A 142 19.96 -13.75 21.86
N HIS A 143 19.21 -13.35 22.89
CA HIS A 143 19.62 -12.36 23.90
C HIS A 143 19.96 -10.95 23.32
N GLN A 144 19.45 -10.64 22.13
CA GLN A 144 19.60 -9.34 21.45
C GLN A 144 18.40 -8.43 21.76
N TYR A 145 18.25 -8.07 23.03
CA TYR A 145 17.04 -7.42 23.56
C TYR A 145 16.76 -6.04 22.96
N SER A 146 17.77 -5.18 22.82
CA SER A 146 17.58 -3.84 22.26
C SER A 146 17.11 -3.87 20.80
N VAL A 147 17.63 -4.82 20.00
CA VAL A 147 17.23 -4.99 18.60
C VAL A 147 15.83 -5.58 18.51
N SER A 148 15.48 -6.51 19.40
CA SER A 148 14.13 -7.07 19.51
C SER A 148 13.09 -5.99 19.81
N VAL A 149 13.40 -5.04 20.71
CA VAL A 149 12.51 -3.93 21.02
C VAL A 149 12.32 -3.02 19.80
N ASN A 150 13.37 -2.75 19.03
CA ASN A 150 13.25 -1.98 17.78
C ASN A 150 12.36 -2.70 16.75
N LYS A 151 12.50 -4.03 16.62
CA LYS A 151 11.61 -4.84 15.78
C LYS A 151 10.15 -4.84 16.26
N SER A 152 9.94 -4.90 17.57
CA SER A 152 8.61 -4.77 18.17
C SER A 152 7.98 -3.40 17.88
N TYR A 153 8.77 -2.32 17.92
CA TYR A 153 8.35 -0.98 17.51
C TYR A 153 7.92 -0.94 16.04
N ARG A 154 8.72 -1.53 15.14
CA ARG A 154 8.42 -1.57 13.70
C ARG A 154 7.15 -2.34 13.39
N ALA A 155 6.89 -3.43 14.12
CA ALA A 155 5.63 -4.16 14.02
C ALA A 155 4.42 -3.29 14.36
N VAL A 156 4.48 -2.54 15.47
CA VAL A 156 3.39 -1.63 15.87
C VAL A 156 3.19 -0.54 14.82
N LEU A 157 4.28 0.02 14.30
CA LEU A 157 4.21 1.04 13.26
C LEU A 157 3.53 0.52 11.97
N ALA A 158 3.93 -0.65 11.49
CA ALA A 158 3.37 -1.26 10.28
C ALA A 158 1.86 -1.54 10.45
N ALA A 159 1.45 -2.11 11.58
CA ALA A 159 0.04 -2.36 11.85
C ALA A 159 -0.80 -1.08 12.03
N ALA A 160 -0.21 -0.01 12.59
CA ALA A 160 -0.87 1.29 12.69
C ALA A 160 -1.08 1.91 11.29
N LYS A 161 -0.08 1.82 10.40
CA LYS A 161 -0.21 2.24 9.00
C LYS A 161 -1.29 1.47 8.27
N ALA A 162 -1.34 0.14 8.44
CA ALA A 162 -2.37 -0.70 7.83
C ALA A 162 -3.78 -0.23 8.20
N LEU A 163 -4.04 0.10 9.46
CA LEU A 163 -5.35 0.64 9.85
C LEU A 163 -5.61 2.05 9.30
N LEU A 164 -4.59 2.89 9.15
CA LEU A 164 -4.76 4.24 8.60
C LEU A 164 -5.11 4.25 7.12
N VAL A 165 -4.72 3.22 6.37
CA VAL A 165 -5.17 3.03 4.97
C VAL A 165 -6.70 2.93 4.89
N THR A 166 -7.36 2.36 5.91
CA THR A 166 -8.84 2.29 5.95
C THR A 166 -9.50 3.66 6.07
N GLU A 167 -8.76 4.66 6.56
CA GLU A 167 -9.16 6.07 6.60
C GLU A 167 -8.63 6.86 5.39
N GLY A 168 -7.91 6.20 4.47
CA GLY A 168 -7.26 6.79 3.30
C GLY A 168 -5.98 7.57 3.60
N LEU A 169 -5.34 7.32 4.74
CA LEU A 169 -4.15 8.04 5.18
C LEU A 169 -2.88 7.19 4.97
N GLU A 170 -1.87 7.80 4.35
CA GLU A 170 -0.53 7.23 4.18
C GLU A 170 0.54 8.16 4.79
N PRO A 171 0.74 8.08 6.12
CA PRO A 171 1.73 8.91 6.79
C PRO A 171 3.15 8.61 6.32
N SER A 172 3.89 9.69 6.03
CA SER A 172 5.27 9.63 5.54
C SER A 172 6.28 9.40 6.67
N THR A 173 5.91 9.68 7.92
CA THR A 173 6.78 9.55 9.10
C THR A 173 6.14 8.74 10.23
N ASP A 174 6.99 8.14 11.07
CA ASP A 174 6.53 7.42 12.27
C ASP A 174 5.76 8.35 13.22
N ALA A 175 6.25 9.58 13.37
CA ALA A 175 5.66 10.60 14.23
C ALA A 175 4.22 10.94 13.82
N GLU A 176 4.02 11.16 12.52
CA GLU A 176 2.72 11.42 11.90
C GLU A 176 1.80 10.19 12.02
N THR A 177 2.34 8.98 11.78
CA THR A 177 1.59 7.72 11.91
C THR A 177 0.92 7.60 13.26
N PHE A 178 1.64 7.82 14.36
CA PHE A 178 1.05 7.69 15.69
C PHE A 178 0.05 8.79 16.03
N ILE A 179 0.27 10.03 15.54
CA ILE A 179 -0.66 11.14 15.75
C ILE A 179 -1.99 10.84 15.05
N GLU A 180 -1.93 10.46 13.77
CA GLU A 180 -3.12 10.15 12.99
C GLU A 180 -3.82 8.90 13.54
N PHE A 181 -3.08 7.88 13.97
CA PHE A 181 -3.65 6.70 14.59
C PHE A 181 -4.46 7.04 15.85
N ASP A 182 -3.88 7.81 16.77
CA ASP A 182 -4.57 8.21 17.99
C ASP A 182 -5.79 9.09 17.70
N SER A 183 -5.68 10.02 16.75
CA SER A 183 -6.78 10.95 16.41
C SER A 183 -7.92 10.28 15.62
N ARG A 184 -7.61 9.34 14.72
CA ARG A 184 -8.57 8.84 13.72
C ARG A 184 -9.06 7.44 14.00
N ILE A 185 -8.24 6.59 14.64
CA ILE A 185 -8.56 5.18 14.87
C ILE A 185 -8.88 4.94 16.34
N ALA A 186 -7.99 5.32 17.25
CA ALA A 186 -8.10 4.98 18.67
C ALA A 186 -9.30 5.66 19.36
N GLN A 187 -9.69 6.85 18.89
CA GLN A 187 -10.89 7.56 19.36
C GLN A 187 -12.20 6.89 18.92
N LYS A 188 -12.21 6.22 17.76
CA LYS A 188 -13.41 5.57 17.20
C LYS A 188 -13.74 4.22 17.86
N GLY A 189 -12.89 3.74 18.77
CA GLY A 189 -13.10 2.46 19.46
C GLY A 189 -12.83 1.23 18.59
N ILE A 190 -12.15 1.40 17.46
CA ILE A 190 -11.76 0.32 16.53
C ILE A 190 -10.77 -0.65 17.19
N VAL A 191 -9.90 -0.12 18.06
CA VAL A 191 -8.95 -0.92 18.85
C VAL A 191 -9.27 -0.82 20.36
N PRO A 192 -8.88 -1.83 21.16
CA PRO A 192 -9.04 -1.80 22.61
C PRO A 192 -8.46 -0.52 23.26
N LEU A 193 -9.11 -0.07 24.34
CA LEU A 193 -8.74 1.16 25.08
C LEU A 193 -7.28 1.19 25.52
N LEU A 194 -6.67 0.02 25.75
CA LEU A 194 -5.27 -0.10 26.17
C LEU A 194 -4.26 0.35 25.10
N TYR A 195 -4.69 0.51 23.85
CA TYR A 195 -3.87 0.98 22.73
C TYR A 195 -4.11 2.45 22.37
N ARG A 196 -4.87 3.18 23.18
CA ARG A 196 -4.93 4.64 23.09
C ARG A 196 -3.64 5.28 23.57
N GLU A 197 -3.33 6.46 23.02
CA GLU A 197 -2.08 7.18 23.26
C GLU A 197 -0.88 6.32 22.86
N LEU A 198 -0.98 5.70 21.69
CA LEU A 198 -0.01 4.75 21.17
C LEU A 198 1.40 5.37 21.17
N ARG A 199 1.51 6.65 20.81
CA ARG A 199 2.77 7.40 20.87
C ARG A 199 3.44 7.36 22.24
N ASN A 200 2.68 7.52 23.33
CA ASN A 200 3.24 7.55 24.69
C ASN A 200 3.70 6.15 25.11
N ARG A 201 2.97 5.10 24.71
CA ARG A 201 3.29 3.70 25.04
C ARG A 201 4.44 3.14 24.20
N VAL A 202 4.53 3.57 22.95
CA VAL A 202 5.54 3.13 21.97
C VAL A 202 6.81 3.98 22.05
N GLY A 203 6.71 5.25 22.46
CA GLY A 203 7.84 6.14 22.71
C GLY A 203 8.80 5.66 23.81
N ASP A 204 8.36 4.71 24.65
CA ASP A 204 9.19 4.04 25.69
C ASP A 204 9.89 2.76 25.18
N LEU A 205 9.86 2.51 23.87
CA LEU A 205 10.65 1.45 23.22
C LEU A 205 12.09 1.88 22.91
N GLY A 206 12.54 3.03 23.42
CA GLY A 206 13.91 3.52 23.26
C GLY A 206 14.97 2.64 23.95
N PRO A 207 16.25 2.74 23.55
CA PRO A 207 17.35 1.94 24.09
C PRO A 207 17.77 2.48 25.47
N LYS A 208 17.00 2.17 26.51
CA LYS A 208 17.45 2.29 27.90
C LYS A 208 17.57 0.89 28.44
N ASP A 209 18.79 0.47 28.76
CA ASP A 209 19.17 -0.83 29.36
C ASP A 209 18.06 -1.90 29.29
N THR A 210 17.85 -2.43 28.09
CA THR A 210 16.74 -3.33 27.82
C THR A 210 17.04 -4.69 28.41
N THR A 211 16.40 -5.00 29.55
CA THR A 211 16.44 -6.34 30.14
C THR A 211 15.64 -7.33 29.28
N GLY A 212 15.95 -8.63 29.42
CA GLY A 212 15.18 -9.67 28.73
C GLY A 212 13.70 -9.70 29.10
N GLU A 213 13.36 -9.29 30.33
CA GLU A 213 11.96 -9.12 30.77
C GLU A 213 11.29 -7.95 30.04
N SER A 214 11.91 -6.77 30.04
CA SER A 214 11.39 -5.60 29.34
C SER A 214 11.21 -5.84 27.84
N ALA A 215 12.13 -6.56 27.19
CA ALA A 215 12.00 -6.92 25.78
C ALA A 215 10.81 -7.85 25.52
N ARG A 216 10.56 -8.83 26.40
CA ARG A 216 9.40 -9.73 26.27
C ARG A 216 8.08 -8.99 26.48
N ASP A 217 8.02 -8.09 27.46
CA ASP A 217 6.80 -7.30 27.72
C ASP A 217 6.47 -6.37 26.55
N LYS A 218 7.48 -5.70 26.01
CA LYS A 218 7.35 -4.83 24.83
C LYS A 218 6.94 -5.61 23.58
N MET A 219 7.50 -6.80 23.37
CA MET A 219 7.09 -7.69 22.30
C MET A 219 5.67 -8.22 22.48
N ALA A 220 5.25 -8.53 23.73
CA ALA A 220 3.89 -8.96 24.04
C ALA A 220 2.87 -7.83 23.76
N PHE A 221 3.20 -6.59 24.14
CA PHE A 221 2.40 -5.41 23.79
C PHE A 221 2.27 -5.25 22.28
N ALA A 222 3.39 -5.31 21.54
CA ALA A 222 3.39 -5.21 20.09
C ALA A 222 2.54 -6.30 19.44
N LYS A 223 2.69 -7.55 19.89
CA LYS A 223 1.87 -8.67 19.42
C LYS A 223 0.37 -8.41 19.65
N GLY A 224 -0.01 -8.04 20.86
CA GLY A 224 -1.40 -7.75 21.18
C GLY A 224 -1.99 -6.64 20.33
N PHE A 225 -1.20 -5.60 20.01
CA PHE A 225 -1.62 -4.51 19.15
C PHE A 225 -1.84 -4.99 17.70
N VAL A 226 -0.87 -5.72 17.14
CA VAL A 226 -0.98 -6.28 15.78
C VAL A 226 -2.19 -7.21 15.66
N ASP A 227 -2.42 -8.06 16.65
CA ASP A 227 -3.60 -8.94 16.70
C ASP A 227 -4.92 -8.13 16.72
N ALA A 228 -4.96 -7.03 17.48
CA ALA A 228 -6.13 -6.15 17.52
C ALA A 228 -6.36 -5.44 16.18
N CYS A 229 -5.30 -4.97 15.52
CA CYS A 229 -5.39 -4.36 14.20
C CYS A 229 -5.89 -5.36 13.16
N ARG A 230 -5.36 -6.59 13.15
CA ARG A 230 -5.82 -7.66 12.26
C ARG A 230 -7.31 -7.97 12.46
N ALA A 231 -7.73 -8.12 13.71
CA ALA A 231 -9.13 -8.39 14.02
C ALA A 231 -10.04 -7.25 13.53
N ALA A 232 -9.62 -5.99 13.70
CA ALA A 232 -10.34 -4.84 13.19
C ALA A 232 -10.44 -4.84 11.65
N THR A 233 -9.34 -5.09 10.94
CA THR A 233 -9.33 -5.14 9.47
C THR A 233 -10.17 -6.28 8.91
N GLU A 234 -10.13 -7.47 9.55
CA GLU A 234 -10.96 -8.61 9.17
C GLU A 234 -12.45 -8.35 9.43
N GLN A 235 -12.79 -7.73 10.57
CA GLN A 235 -14.18 -7.41 10.91
C GLN A 235 -14.76 -6.36 9.96
N MET A 236 -13.98 -5.32 9.61
CA MET A 236 -14.37 -4.34 8.60
C MET A 236 -14.63 -5.01 7.25
N GLY A 237 -13.76 -5.93 6.82
CA GLY A 237 -13.98 -6.73 5.61
C GLY A 237 -15.27 -7.55 5.65
N LYS A 238 -15.68 -8.06 6.82
CA LYS A 238 -16.95 -8.79 6.99
C LYS A 238 -18.17 -7.86 7.00
N ASP A 239 -18.12 -6.76 7.73
CA ASP A 239 -19.23 -5.79 7.85
C ASP A 239 -19.56 -5.14 6.50
N LEU A 240 -18.54 -4.86 5.68
CA LEU A 240 -18.71 -4.35 4.32
C LEU A 240 -19.35 -5.37 3.37
N LYS A 241 -19.11 -6.67 3.57
CA LYS A 241 -19.72 -7.80 2.82
C LYS A 241 -21.13 -8.16 3.30
N LEU A 242 -21.46 -7.89 4.57
CA LEU A 242 -22.81 -8.12 5.13
C LEU A 242 -23.76 -6.97 4.79
N ALA A 243 -23.28 -5.73 4.79
CA ALA A 243 -24.07 -4.56 4.40
C ALA A 243 -24.55 -4.58 2.94
N SER A 244 -23.88 -5.34 2.05
CA SER A 244 -24.34 -5.62 0.68
C SER A 244 -25.43 -6.70 0.62
N ALA A 245 -25.40 -7.69 1.52
CA ALA A 245 -26.39 -8.78 1.57
C ALA A 245 -27.71 -8.35 2.23
N ASP A 246 -27.67 -7.56 3.31
CA ASP A 246 -28.87 -7.17 4.07
C ASP A 246 -29.80 -6.21 3.31
N LYS A 247 -29.29 -5.46 2.32
CA LYS A 247 -30.12 -4.59 1.46
C LYS A 247 -30.76 -5.33 0.29
N ALA A 248 -30.27 -6.51 -0.09
CA ALA A 248 -30.88 -7.33 -1.13
C ALA A 248 -32.11 -8.13 -0.61
N ALA A 249 -32.17 -8.40 0.70
CA ALA A 249 -33.25 -9.19 1.30
C ALA A 249 -34.51 -8.37 1.68
N ALA A 250 -34.43 -7.03 1.72
CA ALA A 250 -35.55 -6.17 2.13
C ALA A 250 -36.55 -5.85 1.00
N VAL A 251 -36.33 -6.32 -0.23
CA VAL A 251 -37.16 -6.01 -1.41
C VAL A 251 -37.78 -7.26 -2.03
N THR A 252 -38.30 -8.20 -1.24
CA THR A 252 -39.16 -9.25 -1.80
C THR A 252 -40.16 -9.77 -0.78
N THR A 253 -41.35 -9.17 -0.71
CA THR A 253 -42.63 -9.88 -0.43
C THR A 253 -43.83 -8.97 -0.74
N ASN A 254 -44.47 -9.12 -1.90
CA ASN A 254 -45.82 -9.72 -2.04
C ASN A 254 -46.47 -9.46 -3.42
N ALA A 255 -46.50 -10.54 -4.22
CA ALA A 255 -47.65 -11.08 -4.98
C ALA A 255 -48.24 -10.27 -6.19
N PRO A 256 -49.07 -10.90 -7.05
CA PRO A 256 -48.63 -11.71 -8.19
C PRO A 256 -49.11 -11.20 -9.57
N SER A 257 -48.50 -11.80 -10.60
CA SER A 257 -48.52 -11.48 -12.03
C SER A 257 -49.86 -11.79 -12.74
N GLU A 258 -50.32 -10.88 -13.61
CA GLU A 258 -51.22 -11.16 -14.74
C GLU A 258 -50.83 -10.30 -15.97
N VAL A 259 -51.13 -10.81 -17.17
CA VAL A 259 -50.33 -10.64 -18.41
C VAL A 259 -50.96 -9.70 -19.45
N LYS A 260 -50.17 -8.71 -19.93
CA LYS A 260 -50.16 -7.97 -21.25
C LYS A 260 -51.43 -7.23 -21.76
N PRO A 261 -51.34 -6.33 -22.79
CA PRO A 261 -50.17 -5.85 -23.56
C PRO A 261 -50.03 -4.31 -23.73
N VAL A 262 -48.77 -3.91 -23.96
CA VAL A 262 -48.23 -2.85 -24.85
C VAL A 262 -49.07 -1.56 -25.04
N ALA A 263 -48.61 -0.47 -24.43
CA ALA A 263 -48.75 0.88 -24.97
C ALA A 263 -47.46 1.67 -24.70
N VAL A 264 -46.95 2.32 -25.75
CA VAL A 264 -45.78 3.19 -25.75
C VAL A 264 -46.06 4.40 -24.86
N SER A 265 -45.23 4.64 -23.84
CA SER A 265 -45.19 5.94 -23.17
C SER A 265 -43.77 6.27 -22.71
N VAL A 266 -43.45 7.54 -22.88
CA VAL A 266 -42.15 8.18 -22.71
C VAL A 266 -41.70 8.07 -21.24
N ALA A 267 -40.56 7.42 -20.99
CA ALA A 267 -40.05 7.23 -19.64
C ALA A 267 -39.19 8.41 -19.19
N ALA A 268 -39.59 8.99 -18.06
CA ALA A 268 -38.77 9.77 -17.14
C ALA A 268 -37.52 8.96 -16.71
N PRO A 269 -36.43 9.62 -16.25
CA PRO A 269 -35.18 8.93 -15.98
C PRO A 269 -35.36 7.95 -14.80
N ALA A 270 -35.01 6.69 -15.07
CA ALA A 270 -35.14 5.58 -14.15
C ALA A 270 -34.27 5.79 -12.89
N ALA A 271 -34.88 5.63 -11.73
CA ALA A 271 -34.16 5.57 -10.46
C ALA A 271 -33.19 4.37 -10.49
N SER A 272 -31.91 4.66 -10.35
CA SER A 272 -30.84 3.66 -10.22
C SER A 272 -31.05 2.82 -8.95
N SER A 273 -31.05 1.49 -9.07
CA SER A 273 -31.11 0.56 -7.94
C SER A 273 -29.74 0.29 -7.30
N ALA A 274 -28.76 1.18 -7.52
CA ALA A 274 -27.41 1.04 -6.98
C ALA A 274 -27.35 1.44 -5.49
N PRO A 275 -26.55 0.74 -4.65
CA PRO A 275 -26.27 1.20 -3.29
C PRO A 275 -25.68 2.61 -3.29
N VAL A 276 -26.28 3.48 -2.46
CA VAL A 276 -25.82 4.87 -2.27
C VAL A 276 -24.74 4.91 -1.19
N TYR A 277 -23.63 5.57 -1.50
CA TYR A 277 -22.51 5.86 -0.63
C TYR A 277 -22.31 7.36 -0.49
N ASP A 278 -22.79 7.90 0.64
CA ASP A 278 -22.77 9.33 0.90
C ASP A 278 -21.42 9.78 1.47
N LEU A 279 -20.70 10.61 0.71
CA LEU A 279 -19.40 11.17 1.05
C LEU A 279 -19.43 12.71 1.10
N ARG A 280 -20.60 13.31 1.28
CA ARG A 280 -20.70 14.75 1.53
C ARG A 280 -20.00 15.12 2.84
N GLY A 281 -19.32 16.25 2.85
CA GLY A 281 -18.42 16.69 3.92
C GLY A 281 -17.06 15.98 3.97
N VAL A 282 -16.78 15.06 3.04
CA VAL A 282 -15.50 14.33 2.96
C VAL A 282 -14.59 15.02 1.94
N ALA A 283 -13.56 15.69 2.44
CA ALA A 283 -12.58 16.40 1.61
C ALA A 283 -11.73 15.45 0.76
N CYS A 284 -11.17 15.96 -0.35
CA CYS A 284 -10.14 15.24 -1.10
C CYS A 284 -8.85 15.09 -0.26
N PRO A 285 -8.08 13.99 -0.43
CA PRO A 285 -8.33 12.85 -1.33
C PRO A 285 -9.23 11.75 -0.73
N MET A 286 -9.80 11.97 0.46
CA MET A 286 -10.49 10.92 1.24
C MET A 286 -11.76 10.41 0.57
N ASN A 287 -12.47 11.27 -0.15
CA ASN A 287 -13.67 10.87 -0.90
C ASN A 287 -13.34 9.81 -1.96
N TYR A 288 -12.31 10.03 -2.76
CA TYR A 288 -11.88 9.08 -3.78
C TYR A 288 -11.37 7.78 -3.15
N VAL A 289 -10.53 7.84 -2.11
CA VAL A 289 -10.01 6.60 -1.47
C VAL A 289 -11.13 5.74 -0.89
N LYS A 290 -12.11 6.37 -0.22
CA LYS A 290 -13.28 5.65 0.31
C LYS A 290 -14.14 5.05 -0.80
N THR A 291 -14.35 5.77 -1.90
CA THR A 291 -15.05 5.25 -3.07
C THR A 291 -14.30 4.07 -3.68
N LYS A 292 -12.98 4.16 -3.83
CA LYS A 292 -12.13 3.09 -4.37
C LYS A 292 -12.16 1.84 -3.50
N LEU A 293 -11.95 1.97 -2.19
CA LEU A 293 -12.09 0.87 -1.23
C LEU A 293 -13.45 0.17 -1.35
N LYS A 294 -14.53 0.94 -1.52
CA LYS A 294 -15.87 0.38 -1.67
C LYS A 294 -16.01 -0.39 -2.99
N LEU A 295 -15.49 0.14 -4.10
CA LEU A 295 -15.52 -0.51 -5.42
C LEU A 295 -14.63 -1.75 -5.47
N GLU A 296 -13.43 -1.74 -4.86
CA GLU A 296 -12.56 -2.92 -4.78
C GLU A 296 -13.27 -4.11 -4.10
N MET A 297 -14.13 -3.83 -3.11
CA MET A 297 -14.92 -4.84 -2.39
C MET A 297 -16.19 -5.29 -3.12
N MET A 298 -16.55 -4.69 -4.26
CA MET A 298 -17.71 -5.03 -5.07
C MET A 298 -17.35 -6.03 -6.18
N ASP A 299 -18.34 -6.76 -6.69
CA ASP A 299 -18.12 -7.64 -7.84
C ASP A 299 -18.07 -6.83 -9.14
N ALA A 300 -17.34 -7.33 -10.15
CA ALA A 300 -17.27 -6.67 -11.46
C ALA A 300 -18.67 -6.56 -12.09
N GLY A 301 -19.00 -5.39 -12.64
CA GLY A 301 -20.32 -5.06 -13.16
C GLY A 301 -21.32 -4.51 -12.12
N GLU A 302 -20.98 -4.53 -10.82
CA GLU A 302 -21.80 -3.86 -9.81
C GLU A 302 -21.68 -2.33 -9.90
N ARG A 303 -22.77 -1.65 -9.53
CA ARG A 303 -22.88 -0.18 -9.60
C ARG A 303 -22.91 0.43 -8.22
N LEU A 304 -22.19 1.54 -8.04
CA LEU A 304 -22.14 2.33 -6.82
C LEU A 304 -22.58 3.76 -7.13
N GLU A 305 -23.60 4.25 -6.42
CA GLU A 305 -23.94 5.66 -6.44
C GLU A 305 -23.16 6.38 -5.33
N VAL A 306 -22.43 7.43 -5.66
CA VAL A 306 -21.61 8.19 -4.70
C VAL A 306 -22.06 9.64 -4.67
N TRP A 307 -22.30 10.18 -3.48
CA TRP A 307 -22.67 11.59 -3.30
C TRP A 307 -21.47 12.41 -2.82
N LEU A 308 -21.22 13.53 -3.49
CA LEU A 308 -20.03 14.37 -3.31
C LEU A 308 -20.41 15.84 -3.20
N ASP A 309 -19.59 16.63 -2.50
CA ASP A 309 -19.74 18.08 -2.45
C ASP A 309 -19.29 18.74 -3.77
N ALA A 310 -19.82 19.92 -4.04
CA ALA A 310 -19.33 20.80 -5.10
C ALA A 310 -17.85 21.20 -4.87
N GLY A 311 -17.18 21.59 -5.96
CA GLY A 311 -15.78 22.04 -5.92
C GLY A 311 -14.78 20.95 -6.32
N GLU A 312 -13.75 20.73 -5.51
CA GLU A 312 -12.70 19.74 -5.78
C GLU A 312 -13.17 18.28 -5.79
N PRO A 313 -14.07 17.82 -4.87
CA PRO A 313 -14.55 16.44 -4.84
C PRO A 313 -15.14 15.95 -6.16
N ILE A 314 -16.12 16.68 -6.70
CA ILE A 314 -16.79 16.32 -7.95
C ILE A 314 -15.89 16.46 -9.20
N LYS A 315 -14.78 17.19 -9.12
CA LYS A 315 -13.80 17.28 -10.22
C LYS A 315 -12.83 16.10 -10.19
N ASN A 316 -12.33 15.77 -9.00
CA ASN A 316 -11.24 14.83 -8.84
C ASN A 316 -11.72 13.39 -8.79
N VAL A 317 -12.76 13.08 -8.00
CA VAL A 317 -13.23 11.69 -7.81
C VAL A 317 -13.66 11.04 -9.12
N PRO A 318 -14.50 11.65 -9.98
CA PRO A 318 -14.92 10.98 -11.22
C PRO A 318 -13.76 10.80 -12.21
N MET A 319 -12.80 11.73 -12.22
CA MET A 319 -11.60 11.64 -13.04
C MET A 319 -10.71 10.49 -12.57
N SER A 320 -10.44 10.42 -11.26
CA SER A 320 -9.62 9.36 -10.68
C SER A 320 -10.24 7.97 -10.85
N LEU A 321 -11.58 7.85 -10.75
CA LEU A 321 -12.27 6.57 -10.98
C LEU A 321 -12.22 6.12 -12.46
N LYS A 322 -12.28 7.07 -13.40
CA LYS A 322 -12.06 6.76 -14.82
C LYS A 322 -10.62 6.34 -15.09
N ASN A 323 -9.66 7.00 -14.45
CA ASN A 323 -8.24 6.66 -14.55
C ASN A 323 -7.95 5.26 -13.95
N ASP A 324 -8.71 4.87 -12.93
CA ASP A 324 -8.71 3.51 -12.35
C ASP A 324 -9.44 2.47 -13.23
N GLY A 325 -9.94 2.86 -14.40
CA GLY A 325 -10.58 1.94 -15.36
C GLY A 325 -12.08 1.71 -15.13
N HIS A 326 -12.69 2.30 -14.10
CA HIS A 326 -14.11 2.17 -13.84
C HIS A 326 -14.97 3.03 -14.78
N LEU A 327 -16.20 2.57 -15.04
CA LEU A 327 -17.13 3.26 -15.94
C LEU A 327 -18.01 4.24 -15.18
N LEU A 328 -17.83 5.53 -15.47
CA LEU A 328 -18.73 6.58 -14.97
C LEU A 328 -19.98 6.65 -15.86
N LEU A 329 -21.12 6.23 -15.32
CA LEU A 329 -22.41 6.19 -16.02
C LEU A 329 -23.20 7.50 -15.90
N ILE A 330 -23.20 8.10 -14.71
CA ILE A 330 -23.97 9.32 -14.41
C ILE A 330 -23.09 10.29 -13.63
N GLN A 331 -23.25 11.59 -13.91
CA GLN A 331 -22.73 12.69 -13.13
C GLN A 331 -23.68 13.88 -13.24
N GLU A 332 -24.39 14.20 -12.15
CA GLU A 332 -25.38 15.28 -12.16
C GLU A 332 -25.59 15.89 -10.75
N PRO A 333 -26.04 17.15 -10.66
CA PRO A 333 -26.34 17.77 -9.37
C PRO A 333 -27.54 17.11 -8.69
N LEU A 334 -27.47 16.95 -7.36
CA LEU A 334 -28.56 16.43 -6.54
C LEU A 334 -29.65 17.49 -6.33
N GLU A 335 -29.26 18.75 -6.18
CA GLU A 335 -30.17 19.88 -6.00
C GLU A 335 -29.94 20.99 -7.05
N ALA A 336 -30.95 21.84 -7.26
CA ALA A 336 -30.87 22.94 -8.24
C ALA A 336 -29.77 23.97 -7.93
N ALA A 337 -29.35 24.09 -6.66
CA ALA A 337 -28.25 24.93 -6.23
C ALA A 337 -26.87 24.35 -6.59
N ALA A 338 -26.81 23.06 -6.98
CA ALA A 338 -25.59 22.33 -7.32
C ALA A 338 -24.52 22.33 -6.21
N ASP A 339 -24.95 22.37 -4.95
CA ASP A 339 -24.06 22.25 -3.78
C ASP A 339 -23.56 20.80 -3.60
N HIS A 340 -24.34 19.81 -4.04
CA HIS A 340 -23.93 18.40 -4.04
C HIS A 340 -24.23 17.74 -5.38
N TYR A 341 -23.48 16.68 -5.66
CA TYR A 341 -23.54 15.92 -6.89
C TYR A 341 -23.66 14.43 -6.60
N ARG A 342 -24.37 13.72 -7.47
CA ARG A 342 -24.34 12.26 -7.51
C ARG A 342 -23.55 11.80 -8.71
N ILE A 343 -22.74 10.76 -8.50
CA ILE A 343 -22.12 10.00 -9.56
C ILE A 343 -22.55 8.54 -9.48
N LEU A 344 -22.79 7.91 -10.63
CA LEU A 344 -23.04 6.48 -10.72
C LEU A 344 -21.83 5.84 -11.42
N VAL A 345 -21.17 4.93 -10.73
CA VAL A 345 -19.94 4.28 -11.18
C VAL A 345 -20.20 2.79 -11.28
N GLU A 346 -19.81 2.16 -12.38
CA GLU A 346 -19.84 0.72 -12.57
C GLU A 346 -18.41 0.18 -12.47
N LYS A 347 -18.20 -0.83 -11.61
CA LYS A 347 -16.91 -1.49 -11.48
C LYS A 347 -16.61 -2.26 -12.76
N VAL A 348 -15.49 -1.93 -13.39
CA VAL A 348 -14.91 -2.69 -14.51
C VAL A 348 -13.55 -3.15 -14.02
N GLU A 349 -13.47 -4.45 -13.74
CA GLU A 349 -12.35 -5.23 -13.15
C GLU A 349 -11.43 -4.50 -12.18
#